data_AF-A0A961R6L7-F1
#
_entry.id   AF-A0A961R6L7-F1
#
_cell.length_a   1.000
_cell.length_b   1.000
_cell.length_c   1.000
_cell.angle_alpha   90.00
_cell.angle_beta   90.00
_cell.angle_gamma   90.00
#
_symmetry.space_group_name_H-M   'P 1'
#
loop_
_entity.id
_entity.type
_entity.pdbx_description
1 polymer ?
#
loop_
_entity_poly.entity_id
_entity_poly.type
_entity_poly.pdbx_seq_one_letter_code
_entity_poly.pdbx_strand_id
1 'polypeptide(L)'
;WIMKKSGTGQQEGPVEGARPIGIAAAVLATCGVAGMLLGFVYDILFAGLPDQDPTPEMQAEWAFHKRIADTIELGGVLLFGVAILVVLGQRFLRTGRRP
;
A
#
# COMPACT_ATOMS: atom_id res chain seq x y z
N TRP A 1 -57.72 18.81 5.34
CA TRP A 1 -57.19 17.75 4.46
C TRP A 1 -56.01 18.33 3.67
N ILE A 2 -54.81 18.35 4.27
CA ILE A 2 -53.55 18.76 3.65
C ILE A 2 -52.44 17.94 4.31
N MET A 3 -51.88 16.97 3.61
CA MET A 3 -50.57 16.36 3.92
C MET A 3 -49.90 16.02 2.59
N LYS A 4 -49.05 16.93 2.09
CA LYS A 4 -47.59 17.03 2.27
C LYS A 4 -46.84 16.06 1.34
N LYS A 5 -46.42 16.58 0.18
CA LYS A 5 -45.31 16.04 -0.61
C LYS A 5 -44.00 16.29 0.15
N SER A 6 -43.18 15.26 0.31
CA SER A 6 -41.73 15.35 0.54
C SER A 6 -41.18 13.96 0.24
N GLY A 7 -40.63 13.71 -0.94
CA GLY A 7 -39.32 14.22 -1.29
C GLY A 7 -38.32 13.12 -0.97
N THR A 8 -38.23 12.13 -1.86
CA THR A 8 -37.12 11.17 -1.92
C THR A 8 -35.87 11.93 -2.35
N GLY A 9 -35.39 12.78 -1.45
CA GLY A 9 -34.05 13.33 -1.50
C GLY A 9 -33.11 12.22 -1.07
N GLN A 10 -32.76 11.37 -2.03
CA GLN A 10 -31.54 10.59 -1.96
C GLN A 10 -30.39 11.60 -1.95
N GLN A 11 -30.08 12.10 -0.75
CA GLN A 11 -28.91 12.91 -0.50
C GLN A 11 -27.72 12.00 -0.64
N GLU A 12 -27.10 12.01 -1.81
CA GLU A 12 -25.68 11.73 -1.95
C GLU A 12 -24.94 12.81 -1.15
N GLY A 13 -24.83 12.58 0.16
CA GLY A 13 -24.03 13.43 1.02
C GLY A 13 -22.56 13.35 0.56
N PRO A 14 -21.81 14.47 0.64
CA PRO A 14 -20.37 14.42 0.44
C PRO A 14 -19.79 13.38 1.40
N VAL A 15 -18.69 12.72 1.02
CA VAL A 15 -18.00 11.71 1.84
C VAL A 15 -17.39 12.39 3.08
N GLU A 16 -18.25 12.81 4.00
CA GLU A 16 -17.99 13.69 5.14
C GLU A 16 -17.71 12.81 6.34
N GLY A 17 -16.43 12.42 6.52
CA GLY A 17 -16.03 11.67 7.71
C GLY A 17 -14.74 10.87 7.58
N ALA A 18 -14.21 10.70 6.38
CA ALA A 18 -12.92 10.05 6.21
C ALA A 18 -11.82 10.99 6.74
N ARG A 19 -11.32 10.71 7.94
CA ARG A 19 -10.22 11.48 8.55
C ARG A 19 -9.06 11.52 7.54
N PRO A 20 -8.53 12.70 7.17
CA PRO A 20 -7.56 12.82 6.07
C PRO A 20 -6.31 11.95 6.30
N ILE A 21 -5.92 11.77 7.56
CA ILE A 21 -4.78 10.93 7.95
C ILE A 21 -5.09 9.43 7.81
N GLY A 22 -6.36 9.02 7.99
CA GLY A 22 -6.78 7.64 7.77
C GLY A 22 -6.79 7.26 6.29
N ILE A 23 -7.26 8.17 5.42
CA ILE A 23 -7.18 8.00 3.97
C ILE A 23 -5.72 7.94 3.53
N ALA A 24 -4.89 8.88 4.00
CA ALA A 24 -3.47 8.89 3.68
C ALA A 24 -2.79 7.57 4.06
N ALA A 25 -3.04 7.05 5.27
CA ALA A 25 -2.50 5.76 5.69
C ALA A 25 -3.01 4.59 4.82
N ALA A 26 -4.28 4.59 4.42
CA ALA A 26 -4.83 3.58 3.53
C ALA A 26 -4.22 3.64 2.12
N VAL A 27 -3.99 4.84 1.58
CA VAL A 27 -3.31 5.05 0.30
C VAL A 27 -1.86 4.56 0.39
N LEU A 28 -1.12 4.96 1.44
CA LEU A 28 0.24 4.50 1.70
C LEU A 28 0.32 2.96 1.79
N ALA A 29 -0.60 2.34 2.53
CA ALA A 29 -0.65 0.88 2.65
C ALA A 29 -0.92 0.21 1.30
N THR A 30 -1.87 0.75 0.52
CA THR A 30 -2.23 0.22 -0.80
C THR A 30 -1.05 0.34 -1.77
N CYS A 31 -0.39 1.50 -1.81
CA CYS A 31 0.82 1.71 -2.62
C CYS A 31 1.96 0.80 -2.17
N GLY A 32 2.14 0.59 -0.87
CA GLY A 32 3.16 -0.32 -0.35
C GLY A 32 2.93 -1.76 -0.78
N VAL A 33 1.71 -2.28 -0.61
CA VAL A 33 1.32 -3.63 -1.07
C VAL A 33 1.47 -3.76 -2.59
N ALA A 34 1.01 -2.77 -3.35
CA ALA A 34 1.18 -2.76 -4.81
C ALA A 34 2.65 -2.79 -5.21
N GLY A 35 3.52 -2.02 -4.52
CA GLY A 35 4.96 -2.03 -4.73
C GLY A 35 5.58 -3.40 -4.46
N MET A 36 5.22 -4.05 -3.34
CA MET A 36 5.68 -5.41 -3.02
C MET A 36 5.27 -6.41 -4.10
N LEU A 37 4.01 -6.38 -4.54
CA LEU A 37 3.50 -7.26 -5.60
C LEU A 37 4.20 -7.01 -6.94
N LEU A 38 4.45 -5.74 -7.29
CA LEU A 38 5.17 -5.40 -8.51
C LEU A 38 6.63 -5.87 -8.47
N GLY A 39 7.31 -5.70 -7.34
CA GLY A 39 8.67 -6.21 -7.13
C GLY A 39 8.74 -7.73 -7.28
N PHE A 40 7.80 -8.44 -6.65
CA PHE A 40 7.70 -9.89 -6.74
C PHE A 40 7.38 -10.39 -8.16
N VAL A 41 6.44 -9.75 -8.86
CA VAL A 41 6.12 -10.08 -10.25
C VAL A 41 7.33 -9.81 -11.15
N TYR A 42 8.04 -8.71 -10.94
CA TYR A 42 9.27 -8.41 -11.67
C TYR A 42 10.35 -9.48 -11.41
N ASP A 43 10.53 -9.88 -10.16
CA ASP A 43 11.48 -10.95 -9.78
C ASP A 43 11.18 -12.23 -10.55
N ILE A 44 9.92 -12.67 -10.56
CA ILE A 44 9.50 -13.89 -11.26
C ILE A 44 9.73 -13.78 -12.78
N LEU A 45 9.43 -12.63 -13.38
CA LEU A 45 9.50 -12.45 -14.83
C LEU A 45 10.94 -12.32 -15.34
N PHE A 46 11.85 -11.75 -14.55
CA PHE A 46 13.20 -11.38 -15.02
C PHE A 46 14.35 -12.10 -14.30
N ALA A 47 14.27 -12.27 -12.98
CA ALA A 47 15.32 -12.95 -12.22
C ALA A 47 15.04 -14.45 -12.09
N GLY A 48 13.76 -14.86 -12.01
CA GLY A 48 13.37 -16.25 -11.96
C GLY A 48 14.12 -17.06 -10.90
N LEU A 49 14.37 -18.34 -11.20
CA LEU A 49 15.27 -19.18 -10.41
C LEU A 49 16.70 -19.03 -10.94
N PRO A 50 17.72 -18.96 -10.06
CA PRO A 50 19.10 -18.96 -10.52
C PRO A 50 19.41 -20.27 -11.25
N ASP A 51 20.09 -20.16 -12.40
CA ASP A 51 20.59 -21.31 -13.14
C ASP A 51 21.58 -22.12 -12.29
N GLN A 52 21.58 -23.44 -12.48
CA GLN A 52 22.42 -24.37 -11.70
C GLN A 52 23.91 -24.26 -12.06
N ASP A 53 24.23 -23.81 -13.28
CA ASP A 53 25.60 -23.61 -13.76
C ASP A 53 25.68 -22.36 -14.66
N PRO A 54 25.60 -21.15 -14.08
CA PRO A 54 25.56 -19.90 -14.83
C PRO A 54 26.96 -19.50 -15.28
N THR A 55 27.08 -18.97 -16.51
CA THR A 55 28.30 -18.26 -16.90
C THR A 55 28.43 -16.95 -16.11
N PRO A 56 29.64 -16.37 -16.01
CA PRO A 56 29.83 -15.09 -15.30
C PRO A 56 28.93 -13.97 -15.81
N GLU A 57 28.66 -13.94 -17.12
CA GLU A 57 27.79 -12.96 -17.76
C GLU A 57 26.33 -13.17 -17.35
N MET A 58 25.85 -14.42 -17.35
CA MET A 58 24.48 -14.76 -16.91
C MET A 58 24.28 -14.43 -15.43
N GLN A 59 25.29 -14.68 -14.59
CA GLN A 59 25.22 -14.35 -13.17
C GLN A 59 25.14 -12.83 -12.94
N ALA A 60 25.86 -12.03 -13.74
CA ALA A 60 25.84 -10.58 -13.63
C ALA A 60 24.47 -9.99 -14.02
N GLU A 61 23.86 -10.52 -15.09
CA GLU A 61 22.53 -10.13 -15.55
C GLU A 61 21.45 -10.50 -14.51
N TRP A 62 21.51 -11.72 -13.98
CA TRP A 62 20.62 -12.16 -12.91
C TRP A 62 20.72 -11.26 -11.67
N ALA A 63 21.95 -10.97 -11.21
CA ALA A 63 22.18 -10.14 -10.04
C ALA A 63 21.67 -8.69 -10.24
N PHE A 64 21.72 -8.18 -11.48
CA PHE A 64 21.17 -6.88 -11.83
C PHE A 64 19.64 -6.86 -11.69
N HIS A 65 18.94 -7.81 -12.32
CA HIS A 65 17.48 -7.89 -12.22
C HIS A 65 17.01 -8.17 -10.79
N LYS A 66 17.73 -9.03 -10.06
CA LYS A 66 17.42 -9.32 -8.66
C LYS A 66 17.51 -8.07 -7.79
N ARG A 67 18.55 -7.24 -7.96
CA ARG A 67 18.68 -5.96 -7.23
C ARG A 67 17.54 -5.00 -7.52
N ILE A 68 17.07 -4.94 -8.77
CA ILE A 68 15.92 -4.10 -9.13
C ILE A 68 14.66 -4.59 -8.42
N ALA A 69 14.39 -5.89 -8.49
CA ALA A 69 13.25 -6.51 -7.80
C ALA A 69 13.28 -6.21 -6.30
N ASP A 70 14.42 -6.48 -5.66
CA ASP A 70 14.64 -6.28 -4.22
C ASP A 70 14.46 -4.80 -3.83
N THR A 71 14.90 -3.85 -4.66
CA THR A 71 14.74 -2.41 -4.40
C THR A 71 13.27 -2.00 -4.45
N ILE A 72 12.52 -2.50 -5.44
CA ILE A 72 11.08 -2.23 -5.56
C ILE A 72 10.32 -2.84 -4.39
N GLU A 73 10.63 -4.09 -4.04
CA GLU A 73 10.00 -4.81 -2.94
C GLU A 73 10.28 -4.13 -1.59
N LEU A 74 11.54 -3.77 -1.33
CA LEU A 74 11.93 -3.03 -0.13
C LEU A 74 11.22 -1.68 -0.04
N GLY A 75 11.11 -0.94 -1.16
CA GLY A 75 10.33 0.29 -1.23
C GLY A 75 8.86 0.08 -0.83
N GLY A 76 8.24 -0.99 -1.32
CA GLY A 76 6.89 -1.40 -0.94
C GLY A 76 6.75 -1.71 0.55
N VAL A 77 7.68 -2.51 1.11
CA VAL A 77 7.72 -2.85 2.55
C VAL A 77 7.84 -1.59 3.41
N LEU A 78 8.71 -0.65 3.03
CA LEU A 78 8.88 0.60 3.77
C LEU A 78 7.60 1.46 3.76
N LEU A 79 6.96 1.61 2.60
CA LEU A 79 5.69 2.35 2.49
C LEU A 79 4.59 1.72 3.35
N PHE A 80 4.49 0.39 3.32
CA PHE A 80 3.54 -0.36 4.14
C PHE A 80 3.85 -0.24 5.64
N GLY A 81 5.13 -0.33 6.03
CA GLY A 81 5.58 -0.14 7.41
C GLY A 81 5.26 1.25 7.95
N VAL A 82 5.48 2.30 7.14
CA VAL A 82 5.09 3.68 7.50
C VAL A 82 3.58 3.78 7.71
N ALA A 83 2.78 3.16 6.84
CA ALA A 83 1.32 3.16 7.00
C ALA A 83 0.89 2.53 8.34
N ILE A 84 1.50 1.40 8.73
CA ILE A 84 1.26 0.76 10.03
C ILE A 84 1.61 1.70 11.18
N LEU A 85 2.79 2.33 11.14
CA LEU A 85 3.25 3.25 12.18
C LEU A 85 2.29 4.44 12.34
N VAL A 86 1.78 4.99 11.24
CA VAL A 86 0.79 6.07 11.26
C VAL A 86 -0.51 5.61 11.95
N VAL A 87 -0.99 4.41 11.63
CA VAL A 87 -2.21 3.85 12.26
C VAL A 87 -2.00 3.59 13.75
N LEU A 88 -0.86 3.01 14.13
CA LEU A 88 -0.51 2.73 15.53
C LEU A 88 -0.35 4.02 16.34
N GLY A 89 0.38 5.01 15.81
CA GLY A 89 0.55 6.32 16.44
C GLY A 89 -0.78 7.03 16.64
N GLN A 90 -1.68 6.99 15.65
CA GLN A 90 -3.05 7.50 15.80
C GLN A 90 -3.81 6.78 16.90
N ARG A 91 -3.66 5.45 17.02
CA ARG A 91 -4.35 4.67 18.05
C ARG A 91 -3.82 5.03 19.44
N PHE A 92 -2.52 5.20 19.60
CA PHE A 92 -1.89 5.59 20.87
C PHE A 92 -2.34 6.98 21.33
N LEU A 93 -2.31 7.97 20.44
CA LEU A 93 -2.76 9.34 20.74
C LEU A 93 -4.27 9.44 21.07
N ARG A 94 -5.08 8.48 20.60
CA ARG A 94 -6.52 8.41 20.93
C ARG A 94 -6.77 7.84 22.32
N THR A 95 -5.94 6.91 22.79
CA THR A 95 -6.13 6.24 24.08
C THR A 95 -5.72 7.11 25.25
N GLY A 96 -4.68 7.96 25.10
CA GLY A 96 -4.19 8.85 26.15
C GLY A 96 -5.07 10.07 26.46
N ARG A 97 -6.23 10.21 25.81
CA ARG A 97 -7.14 11.36 25.94
C ARG A 97 -8.41 11.03 26.72
N ARG A 98 -8.29 10.29 27.81
CA ARG A 98 -9.37 10.14 28.79
C ARG A 98 -8.86 10.68 30.14
N PRO A 99 -9.59 11.63 30.76
CA PRO A 99 -9.18 12.35 31.96
C PRO A 99 -9.06 11.46 33.19
#